data_AF-A0A926A9V7-F1
#
_entry.id   AF-A0A926A9V7-F1
#
_cell.length_a   1.000
_cell.length_b   1.000
_cell.length_c   1.000
_cell.angle_alpha   90.00
_cell.angle_beta   90.00
_cell.angle_gamma   90.00
#
_symmetry.space_group_name_H-M   'P 1'
#
loop_
_entity.id
_entity.type
_entity.pdbx_description
1 polymer ?
#
loop_
_entity_poly.entity_id
_entity_poly.type
_entity_poly.pdbx_seq_one_letter_code
_entity_poly.pdbx_strand_id
1 'polypeptide(L)'
;MRILLIFIDGIGLGDDDPAVNPFAAAHTPTLCALANGQRWVRATGAQTSERASFIPTDAQLGVPGRPQSGTSQAAIITGENVPHLIGRHYGPKPDAVTRDLLAHDNFFKQVLAHGKSAGLLNAYPPGLLASIARGKTLRSSLQHAAYTAGLPMWDADALYRGDALSEDWTSAGWREHLGFVDAPLYTPMQAGHKLVELARRYDFALCSHWLTDTVGHRGTLAEGVALVETLDGVLAG
;
A
#
# COMPACT_ATOMS: atom_id res chain seq x y z
N MET A 1 -13.06 7.88 16.21
CA MET A 1 -11.67 7.55 15.87
C MET A 1 -11.61 7.39 14.36
N ARG A 2 -10.57 7.89 13.69
CA ARG A 2 -10.38 7.70 12.24
C ARG A 2 -9.01 7.07 12.02
N ILE A 3 -8.98 5.94 11.33
CA ILE A 3 -7.75 5.19 11.07
C ILE A 3 -7.46 5.24 9.57
N LEU A 4 -6.25 5.62 9.21
CA LEU A 4 -5.71 5.49 7.86
C LEU A 4 -4.60 4.44 7.88
N LEU A 5 -4.77 3.38 7.10
CA LEU A 5 -3.73 2.41 6.80
C LEU A 5 -3.12 2.72 5.43
N ILE A 6 -1.81 2.95 5.41
CA ILE A 6 -1.05 3.09 4.17
C ILE A 6 -0.24 1.81 4.00
N PHE A 7 -0.57 1.03 2.98
CA PHE A 7 0.18 -0.18 2.62
C PHE A 7 1.14 0.13 1.48
N ILE A 8 2.40 -0.24 1.63
CA ILE A 8 3.44 0.01 0.64
C ILE A 8 4.12 -1.32 0.32
N ASP A 9 3.99 -1.78 -0.92
CA ASP A 9 4.45 -3.10 -1.34
C ASP A 9 5.97 -3.13 -1.55
N GLY A 10 6.61 -4.28 -1.33
CA GLY A 10 8.03 -4.46 -1.69
C GLY A 10 9.07 -3.68 -0.85
N ILE A 11 8.71 -3.10 0.30
CA ILE A 11 9.69 -2.47 1.20
C ILE A 11 10.37 -3.54 2.07
N GLY A 12 11.70 -3.53 2.08
CA GLY A 12 12.53 -4.27 3.02
C GLY A 12 13.57 -3.37 3.68
N LEU A 13 13.99 -3.74 4.90
CA LEU A 13 15.07 -3.05 5.61
C LEU A 13 16.41 -3.66 5.20
N GLY A 14 17.07 -3.03 4.24
CA GLY A 14 18.40 -3.38 3.73
C GLY A 14 19.55 -2.80 4.55
N ASP A 15 20.78 -3.09 4.15
CA ASP A 15 21.99 -2.58 4.82
C ASP A 15 22.08 -1.05 4.66
N ASP A 16 22.76 -0.37 5.60
CA ASP A 16 22.98 1.08 5.53
C ASP A 16 24.10 1.42 4.54
N ASP A 17 23.84 1.13 3.27
CA ASP A 17 24.77 1.37 2.15
C ASP A 17 24.08 2.22 1.07
N PRO A 18 24.43 3.50 0.93
CA PRO A 18 23.83 4.40 -0.05
C PRO A 18 24.17 4.01 -1.50
N ALA A 19 25.11 3.09 -1.75
CA ALA A 19 25.41 2.62 -3.10
C ALA A 19 24.40 1.57 -3.61
N VAL A 20 23.60 0.97 -2.73
CA VAL A 20 22.65 -0.10 -3.10
C VAL A 20 21.28 0.00 -2.43
N ASN A 21 21.13 0.75 -1.34
CA ASN A 21 19.88 0.88 -0.59
C ASN A 21 19.27 2.29 -0.78
N PRO A 22 18.10 2.41 -1.44
CA PRO A 22 17.40 3.69 -1.59
C PRO A 22 17.09 4.39 -0.25
N PHE A 23 16.78 3.65 0.81
CA PHE A 23 16.50 4.22 2.13
C PHE A 23 17.76 4.74 2.85
N ALA A 24 18.95 4.29 2.45
CA ALA A 24 20.23 4.82 2.91
C ALA A 24 20.68 6.04 2.08
N ALA A 25 20.34 6.08 0.79
CA ALA A 25 20.74 7.15 -0.13
C ALA A 25 19.81 8.37 -0.10
N ALA A 26 18.50 8.16 0.04
CA ALA A 26 17.48 9.21 -0.05
C ALA A 26 17.52 10.19 1.13
N HIS A 27 17.03 11.41 0.89
CA HIS A 27 16.79 12.40 1.93
C HIS A 27 15.35 12.30 2.47
N THR A 28 15.19 11.61 3.61
CA THR A 28 13.87 11.24 4.16
C THR A 28 13.65 11.72 5.61
N PRO A 29 13.57 13.04 5.86
CA PRO A 29 13.43 13.57 7.21
C PRO A 29 12.15 13.10 7.92
N THR A 30 11.06 12.89 7.18
CA THR A 30 9.77 12.46 7.73
C THR A 30 9.82 11.00 8.16
N LEU A 31 10.32 10.11 7.30
CA LEU A 31 10.52 8.70 7.63
C LEU A 31 11.47 8.55 8.82
N CYS A 32 12.56 9.33 8.84
CA CYS A 32 13.49 9.32 9.97
C CYS A 32 12.79 9.75 11.27
N ALA A 33 11.98 10.81 11.26
CA ALA A 33 11.22 11.23 12.44
C ALA A 33 10.25 10.14 12.94
N LEU A 34 9.61 9.39 12.03
CA LEU A 34 8.74 8.25 12.36
C LEU A 34 9.51 7.07 12.97
N ALA A 35 10.83 7.00 12.77
CA ALA A 35 11.74 6.02 13.37
C ALA A 35 12.68 6.66 14.41
N ASN A 36 12.21 7.65 15.17
CA ASN A 36 12.95 8.29 16.26
C ASN A 36 14.30 8.90 15.82
N GLY A 37 14.30 9.53 14.64
CA GLY A 37 15.47 10.14 14.02
C GLY A 37 16.37 9.18 13.24
N GLN A 38 16.04 7.89 13.18
CA GLN A 38 16.87 6.87 12.53
C GLN A 38 16.43 6.58 11.09
N ARG A 39 17.38 6.20 10.23
CA ARG A 39 17.06 5.73 8.86
C ARG A 39 16.28 4.41 8.89
N TRP A 40 15.53 4.13 7.83
CA TRP A 40 14.83 2.85 7.66
C TRP A 40 15.78 1.80 7.06
N VAL A 41 16.69 1.31 7.90
CA VAL A 41 17.72 0.31 7.53
C VAL A 41 17.71 -0.87 8.50
N ARG A 42 18.34 -1.98 8.11
CA ARG A 42 18.35 -3.26 8.85
C ARG A 42 18.78 -3.10 10.31
N ALA A 43 19.78 -2.23 10.55
CA ALA A 43 20.40 -2.05 11.87
C ALA A 43 19.54 -1.23 12.85
N THR A 44 18.52 -0.50 12.39
CA THR A 44 17.76 0.45 13.21
C THR A 44 17.02 -0.21 14.39
N GLY A 45 16.58 -1.46 14.24
CA GLY A 45 15.82 -2.16 15.28
C GLY A 45 14.48 -1.49 15.58
N ALA A 46 13.83 -1.92 16.66
CA ALA A 46 12.57 -1.31 17.10
C ALA A 46 12.82 0.07 17.72
N GLN A 47 12.00 1.06 17.36
CA GLN A 47 12.05 2.41 17.89
C GLN A 47 10.68 2.84 18.39
N THR A 48 10.66 3.63 19.46
CA THR A 48 9.44 4.20 20.03
C THR A 48 9.70 5.66 20.41
N SER A 49 8.82 6.55 19.96
CA SER A 49 8.78 7.95 20.34
C SER A 49 7.39 8.31 20.87
N GLU A 50 7.17 9.56 21.29
CA GLU A 50 5.85 10.04 21.70
C GLU A 50 4.80 9.91 20.58
N ARG A 51 5.22 10.02 19.32
CA ARG A 51 4.32 10.12 18.16
C ARG A 51 4.29 8.90 17.26
N ALA A 52 5.26 7.98 17.38
CA ALA A 52 5.39 6.86 16.46
C ALA A 52 6.02 5.63 17.11
N SER A 53 5.69 4.46 16.56
CA SER A 53 6.39 3.20 16.82
C SER A 53 6.85 2.64 15.48
N PHE A 54 8.14 2.33 15.38
CA PHE A 54 8.75 1.68 14.23
C PHE A 54 9.17 0.28 14.66
N ILE A 55 8.54 -0.73 14.05
CA ILE A 55 8.73 -2.13 14.43
C ILE A 55 9.18 -2.90 13.19
N PRO A 56 10.48 -3.21 13.05
CA PRO A 56 10.95 -4.18 12.08
C PRO A 56 10.19 -5.49 12.26
N THR A 57 9.53 -5.94 11.19
CA THR A 57 8.66 -7.11 11.24
C THR A 57 9.19 -8.17 10.28
N ASP A 58 9.24 -9.42 10.75
CA ASP A 58 9.59 -10.55 9.89
C ASP A 58 8.43 -10.89 8.94
N ALA A 59 8.63 -10.61 7.66
CA ALA A 59 7.65 -10.88 6.62
C ALA A 59 7.46 -12.38 6.33
N GLN A 60 8.32 -13.27 6.85
CA GLN A 60 8.13 -14.72 6.72
C GLN A 60 7.00 -15.24 7.59
N LEU A 61 6.63 -14.53 8.66
CA LEU A 61 5.56 -14.93 9.60
C LEU A 61 5.75 -16.37 10.10
N GLY A 62 7.00 -16.80 10.30
CA GLY A 62 7.35 -18.15 10.73
C GLY A 62 7.12 -19.25 9.67
N VAL A 63 6.85 -18.90 8.42
CA VAL A 63 6.65 -19.84 7.31
C VAL A 63 7.86 -19.81 6.37
N PRO A 64 8.51 -20.96 6.09
CA PRO A 64 9.65 -21.02 5.19
C PRO A 64 9.34 -20.52 3.77
N GLY A 65 10.35 -19.95 3.11
CA GLY A 65 10.27 -19.47 1.75
C GLY A 65 10.30 -17.95 1.65
N ARG A 66 10.21 -17.45 0.42
CA ARG A 66 10.18 -16.01 0.14
C ARG A 66 8.76 -15.49 0.37
N PRO A 67 8.55 -14.45 1.21
CA PRO A 67 7.27 -13.78 1.35
C PRO A 67 6.70 -13.33 0.00
N GLN A 68 5.38 -13.38 -0.15
CA GLN A 68 4.67 -13.06 -1.39
C GLN A 68 3.46 -12.17 -1.11
N SER A 69 3.22 -11.18 -1.97
CA SER A 69 2.20 -10.13 -1.75
C SER A 69 0.80 -10.68 -1.54
N GLY A 70 0.40 -11.76 -2.23
CA GLY A 70 -0.95 -12.34 -2.10
C GLY A 70 -1.26 -12.74 -0.66
N THR A 71 -0.44 -13.60 -0.06
CA THR A 71 -0.65 -14.07 1.32
C THR A 71 -0.26 -13.04 2.36
N SER A 72 0.78 -12.23 2.14
CA SER A 72 1.21 -11.21 3.10
C SER A 72 0.20 -10.06 3.23
N GLN A 73 -0.36 -9.57 2.12
CA GLN A 73 -1.44 -8.58 2.17
C GLN A 73 -2.71 -9.16 2.82
N ALA A 74 -3.00 -10.44 2.58
CA ALA A 74 -4.13 -11.11 3.21
C ALA A 74 -3.95 -11.21 4.73
N ALA A 75 -2.74 -11.53 5.20
CA ALA A 75 -2.44 -11.55 6.62
C ALA A 75 -2.66 -10.19 7.31
N ILE A 76 -2.24 -9.10 6.66
CA ILE A 76 -2.44 -7.73 7.18
C ILE A 76 -3.92 -7.40 7.34
N ILE A 77 -4.74 -7.67 6.31
CA ILE A 77 -6.15 -7.22 6.31
C ILE A 77 -7.11 -8.18 7.03
N THR A 78 -6.70 -9.42 7.28
CA THR A 78 -7.48 -10.40 8.06
C THR A 78 -7.06 -10.42 9.54
N GLY A 79 -5.80 -10.05 9.84
CA GLY A 79 -5.21 -10.25 11.16
C GLY A 79 -4.80 -11.71 11.44
N GLU A 80 -4.93 -12.61 10.45
CA GLU A 80 -4.56 -14.02 10.59
C GLU A 80 -3.24 -14.32 9.88
N ASN A 81 -2.50 -15.32 10.35
CA ASN A 81 -1.28 -15.77 9.66
C ASN A 81 -1.63 -16.60 8.42
N VAL A 82 -2.08 -15.94 7.35
CA VAL A 82 -2.54 -16.58 6.11
C VAL A 82 -1.50 -17.50 5.48
N PRO A 83 -0.20 -17.15 5.36
CA PRO A 83 0.81 -18.10 4.87
C PRO A 83 0.85 -19.38 5.68
N HIS A 84 0.67 -19.31 7.01
CA HIS A 84 0.64 -20.49 7.87
C HIS A 84 -0.62 -21.33 7.64
N LEU A 85 -1.79 -20.68 7.55
CA LEU A 85 -3.07 -21.36 7.31
C LEU A 85 -3.08 -22.14 5.99
N ILE A 86 -2.44 -21.61 4.94
CA ILE A 86 -2.37 -22.29 3.64
C ILE A 86 -1.07 -23.10 3.43
N GLY A 87 -0.17 -23.09 4.42
CA GLY A 87 1.10 -23.83 4.43
C GLY A 87 2.19 -23.30 3.49
N ARG A 88 2.06 -22.10 2.92
CA ARG A 88 3.05 -21.49 2.02
C ARG A 88 2.84 -19.99 1.86
N HIS A 89 3.89 -19.30 1.41
CA HIS A 89 3.75 -17.99 0.78
C HIS A 89 3.21 -18.13 -0.64
N TYR A 90 2.27 -17.28 -1.04
CA TYR A 90 1.70 -17.29 -2.40
C TYR A 90 1.40 -15.88 -2.92
N GLY A 91 1.63 -15.64 -4.20
CA GLY A 91 1.41 -14.35 -4.83
C GLY A 91 1.85 -14.32 -6.29
N PRO A 92 1.80 -13.13 -6.94
CA PRO A 92 1.49 -11.82 -6.36
C PRO A 92 0.00 -11.58 -6.09
N LYS A 93 -0.89 -12.39 -6.67
CA LYS A 93 -2.34 -12.34 -6.43
C LYS A 93 -2.78 -13.52 -5.53
N PRO A 94 -3.84 -13.38 -4.72
CA PRO A 94 -4.31 -14.46 -3.85
C PRO A 94 -4.80 -15.66 -4.67
N ASP A 95 -4.48 -16.87 -4.22
CA ASP A 95 -5.09 -18.10 -4.76
C ASP A 95 -6.56 -18.24 -4.31
N ALA A 96 -7.21 -19.35 -4.72
CA ALA A 96 -8.60 -19.60 -4.34
C ALA A 96 -8.79 -19.64 -2.82
N VAL A 97 -7.95 -20.39 -2.11
CA VAL A 97 -8.05 -20.54 -0.64
C VAL A 97 -7.87 -19.19 0.07
N THR A 98 -6.88 -18.40 -0.33
CA THR A 98 -6.66 -17.05 0.22
C THR A 98 -7.86 -16.13 -0.06
N ARG A 99 -8.45 -16.21 -1.26
CA ARG A 99 -9.66 -15.44 -1.59
C ARG A 99 -10.87 -15.87 -0.77
N ASP A 100 -10.99 -17.15 -0.45
CA ASP A 100 -12.07 -17.66 0.39
C ASP A 100 -11.92 -17.18 1.85
N LEU A 101 -10.69 -17.18 2.39
CA LEU A 101 -10.39 -16.59 3.71
C LEU A 101 -10.78 -15.11 3.76
N LEU A 102 -10.32 -14.31 2.77
CA LEU A 102 -10.67 -12.89 2.66
C LEU A 102 -12.18 -12.66 2.47
N ALA A 103 -12.85 -13.57 1.77
CA ALA A 103 -14.30 -13.53 1.55
C ALA A 103 -15.09 -13.99 2.78
N HIS A 104 -14.48 -14.72 3.72
CA HIS A 104 -15.11 -15.08 4.98
C HIS A 104 -15.14 -13.86 5.90
N ASP A 105 -13.96 -13.36 6.29
CA ASP A 105 -13.82 -12.19 7.14
C ASP A 105 -12.58 -11.37 6.78
N ASN A 106 -12.65 -10.06 7.02
CA ASN A 106 -11.54 -9.12 6.88
C ASN A 106 -11.86 -7.82 7.61
N PHE A 107 -10.86 -6.97 7.84
CA PHE A 107 -11.03 -5.77 8.65
C PHE A 107 -12.09 -4.79 8.10
N PHE A 108 -12.28 -4.70 6.78
CA PHE A 108 -13.37 -3.88 6.21
C PHE A 108 -14.74 -4.42 6.65
N LYS A 109 -14.95 -5.74 6.58
CA LYS A 109 -16.20 -6.37 7.02
C LYS A 109 -16.43 -6.17 8.51
N GLN A 110 -15.39 -6.33 9.33
CA GLN A 110 -15.48 -6.09 10.77
C GLN A 110 -15.88 -4.65 11.09
N VAL A 111 -15.29 -3.66 10.42
CA VAL A 111 -15.65 -2.24 10.58
C VAL A 111 -17.12 -2.01 10.20
N LEU A 112 -17.57 -2.50 9.04
CA LEU A 112 -18.95 -2.34 8.57
C LEU A 112 -19.96 -3.04 9.50
N ALA A 113 -19.65 -4.23 10.01
CA ALA A 113 -20.49 -4.98 10.93
C ALA A 113 -20.72 -4.24 12.27
N HIS A 114 -19.79 -3.37 12.67
CA HIS A 114 -19.92 -2.49 13.84
C HIS A 114 -20.64 -1.16 13.53
N GLY A 115 -21.30 -1.04 12.37
CA GLY A 115 -22.01 0.17 11.96
C GLY A 115 -21.10 1.36 11.66
N LYS A 116 -19.83 1.09 11.33
CA LYS A 116 -18.82 2.10 10.98
C LYS A 116 -18.57 2.13 9.48
N SER A 117 -17.96 3.20 9.01
CA SER A 117 -17.67 3.45 7.60
C SER A 117 -16.25 3.03 7.24
N ALA A 118 -16.09 2.41 6.06
CA ALA A 118 -14.78 1.99 5.57
C ALA A 118 -14.58 2.30 4.07
N GLY A 119 -13.33 2.50 3.64
CA GLY A 119 -13.04 2.83 2.24
C GLY A 119 -11.65 2.41 1.76
N LEU A 120 -11.56 1.93 0.53
CA LEU A 120 -10.31 1.79 -0.22
C LEU A 120 -10.15 3.05 -1.08
N LEU A 121 -9.07 3.82 -0.88
CA LEU A 121 -8.94 5.17 -1.42
C LEU A 121 -8.36 5.23 -2.84
N ASN A 122 -7.97 4.08 -3.40
CA ASN A 122 -7.34 4.00 -4.70
C ASN A 122 -8.35 4.04 -5.86
N ALA A 123 -8.07 4.88 -6.85
CA ALA A 123 -8.67 4.86 -8.18
C ALA A 123 -7.90 3.92 -9.10
N TYR A 124 -8.62 3.26 -10.01
CA TYR A 124 -8.07 2.29 -10.94
C TYR A 124 -8.36 2.67 -12.38
N PRO A 125 -7.39 2.49 -13.30
CA PRO A 125 -7.61 2.81 -14.70
C PRO A 125 -8.65 1.85 -15.32
N PRO A 126 -9.46 2.31 -16.30
CA PRO A 126 -10.49 1.51 -16.94
C PRO A 126 -10.00 0.17 -17.49
N GLY A 127 -8.77 0.14 -18.03
CA GLY A 127 -8.15 -1.08 -18.55
C GLY A 127 -7.96 -2.18 -17.49
N LEU A 128 -7.61 -1.80 -16.25
CA LEU A 128 -7.48 -2.72 -15.13
C LEU A 128 -8.86 -3.22 -14.68
N LEU A 129 -9.81 -2.31 -14.47
CA LEU A 129 -11.17 -2.66 -14.05
C LEU A 129 -11.85 -3.60 -15.07
N ALA A 130 -11.73 -3.31 -16.36
CA ALA A 130 -12.25 -4.15 -17.42
C ALA A 130 -11.57 -5.53 -17.48
N SER A 131 -10.28 -5.62 -17.15
CA SER A 131 -9.56 -6.89 -17.09
C SER A 131 -9.98 -7.74 -15.89
N ILE A 132 -10.25 -7.11 -14.74
CA ILE A 132 -10.82 -7.78 -13.56
C ILE A 132 -12.24 -8.28 -13.88
N ALA A 133 -13.08 -7.43 -14.47
CA ALA A 133 -14.47 -7.77 -14.81
C ALA A 133 -14.57 -8.95 -15.78
N ARG A 134 -13.63 -9.07 -16.73
CA ARG A 134 -13.54 -10.20 -17.68
C ARG A 134 -12.80 -11.43 -17.12
N GLY A 135 -12.32 -11.39 -15.88
CA GLY A 135 -11.54 -12.48 -15.29
C GLY A 135 -10.14 -12.67 -15.90
N LYS A 136 -9.63 -11.69 -16.67
CA LYS A 136 -8.27 -11.75 -17.26
C LYS A 136 -7.17 -11.51 -16.22
N THR A 137 -7.50 -10.83 -15.13
CA THR A 137 -6.60 -10.61 -13.99
C THR A 137 -7.37 -10.71 -12.69
N LEU A 138 -6.69 -11.11 -11.63
CA LEU A 138 -7.25 -11.17 -10.29
C LEU A 138 -7.01 -9.84 -9.56
N ARG A 139 -7.95 -9.52 -8.66
CA ARG A 139 -7.76 -8.50 -7.63
C ARG A 139 -6.55 -8.85 -6.75
N SER A 140 -5.81 -7.84 -6.26
CA SER A 140 -4.92 -8.03 -5.11
C SER A 140 -5.71 -8.46 -3.88
N SER A 141 -5.05 -8.92 -2.82
CA SER A 141 -5.74 -9.32 -1.60
C SER A 141 -6.47 -8.14 -0.95
N LEU A 142 -5.87 -6.93 -0.96
CA LEU A 142 -6.52 -5.72 -0.46
C LEU A 142 -7.75 -5.33 -1.29
N GLN A 143 -7.65 -5.39 -2.63
CA GLN A 143 -8.77 -5.16 -3.55
C GLN A 143 -9.89 -6.20 -3.36
N HIS A 144 -9.53 -7.47 -3.16
CA HIS A 144 -10.48 -8.56 -2.95
C HIS A 144 -11.17 -8.46 -1.59
N ALA A 145 -10.45 -8.07 -0.54
CA ALA A 145 -11.04 -7.78 0.78
C ALA A 145 -12.10 -6.67 0.70
N ALA A 146 -11.76 -5.53 0.08
CA ALA A 146 -12.71 -4.42 -0.11
C ALA A 146 -13.92 -4.84 -0.96
N TYR A 147 -13.68 -5.54 -2.06
CA TYR A 147 -14.74 -6.05 -2.95
C TYR A 147 -15.72 -6.98 -2.21
N THR A 148 -15.22 -7.94 -1.43
CA THR A 148 -16.07 -8.87 -0.68
C THR A 148 -16.76 -8.24 0.53
N ALA A 149 -16.28 -7.08 1.00
CA ALA A 149 -16.97 -6.23 1.97
C ALA A 149 -18.06 -5.35 1.32
N GLY A 150 -18.25 -5.41 0.00
CA GLY A 150 -19.23 -4.59 -0.72
C GLY A 150 -18.81 -3.14 -0.93
N LEU A 151 -17.51 -2.83 -0.77
CA LEU A 151 -16.98 -1.48 -0.99
C LEU A 151 -16.73 -1.21 -2.48
N PRO A 152 -16.90 0.05 -2.93
CA PRO A 152 -16.62 0.41 -4.32
C PRO A 152 -15.12 0.29 -4.64
N MET A 153 -14.82 -0.09 -5.89
CA MET A 153 -13.51 0.12 -6.49
C MET A 153 -13.62 1.38 -7.36
N TRP A 154 -12.90 2.43 -6.99
CA TRP A 154 -12.98 3.72 -7.67
C TRP A 154 -12.38 3.67 -9.07
N ASP A 155 -12.99 4.38 -10.00
CA ASP A 155 -12.59 4.48 -11.40
C ASP A 155 -11.89 5.81 -11.69
N ALA A 156 -11.62 6.07 -12.97
CA ALA A 156 -11.03 7.33 -13.41
C ALA A 156 -11.91 8.53 -13.05
N ASP A 157 -13.23 8.44 -13.18
CA ASP A 157 -14.13 9.56 -12.88
C ASP A 157 -14.04 9.96 -11.40
N ALA A 158 -13.91 8.98 -10.51
CA ALA A 158 -13.65 9.24 -9.08
C ALA A 158 -12.30 9.95 -8.84
N LEU A 159 -11.26 9.63 -9.61
CA LEU A 159 -9.99 10.37 -9.58
C LEU A 159 -10.21 11.84 -9.99
N TYR A 160 -10.88 12.10 -11.11
CA TYR A 160 -11.14 13.47 -11.59
C TYR A 160 -12.03 14.29 -10.65
N ARG A 161 -12.99 13.66 -9.97
CA ARG A 161 -13.79 14.33 -8.93
C ARG A 161 -13.01 14.58 -7.63
N GLY A 162 -11.83 13.98 -7.48
CA GLY A 162 -11.06 14.04 -6.25
C GLY A 162 -11.68 13.23 -5.11
N ASP A 163 -12.35 12.12 -5.44
CA ASP A 163 -12.91 11.16 -4.48
C ASP A 163 -11.96 9.97 -4.21
N ALA A 164 -10.90 9.85 -5.00
CA ALA A 164 -9.90 8.79 -4.89
C ALA A 164 -8.53 9.31 -5.38
N LEU A 165 -7.46 8.57 -5.05
CA LEU A 165 -6.10 8.84 -5.51
C LEU A 165 -5.62 7.71 -6.42
N SER A 166 -4.79 8.04 -7.39
CA SER A 166 -4.03 7.06 -8.16
C SER A 166 -3.08 6.27 -7.25
N GLU A 167 -2.67 5.07 -7.68
CA GLU A 167 -1.81 4.19 -6.88
C GLU A 167 -0.40 4.77 -6.65
N ASP A 168 0.05 5.69 -7.50
CA ASP A 168 1.28 6.48 -7.34
C ASP A 168 1.08 7.78 -6.52
N TRP A 169 -0.12 8.00 -5.98
CA TRP A 169 -0.59 9.17 -5.23
C TRP A 169 -0.64 10.49 -6.01
N THR A 170 0.35 10.73 -6.88
CA THR A 170 0.51 12.00 -7.60
C THR A 170 -0.24 12.02 -8.93
N SER A 171 -0.60 10.85 -9.47
CA SER A 171 -1.11 10.62 -10.83
C SER A 171 -0.09 10.90 -11.95
N ALA A 172 1.19 11.03 -11.63
CA ALA A 172 2.25 11.16 -12.63
C ALA A 172 2.22 9.95 -13.59
N GLY A 173 2.13 8.73 -13.06
CA GLY A 173 2.07 7.51 -13.88
C GLY A 173 0.82 7.42 -14.75
N TRP A 174 -0.31 7.99 -14.32
CA TRP A 174 -1.52 8.07 -15.14
C TRP A 174 -1.34 8.99 -16.35
N ARG A 175 -0.68 10.14 -16.14
CA ARG A 175 -0.37 11.10 -17.22
C ARG A 175 0.67 10.55 -18.18
N GLU A 176 1.78 10.02 -17.65
CA GLU A 176 2.97 9.65 -18.42
C GLU A 176 2.83 8.30 -19.13
N HIS A 177 2.10 7.35 -18.55
CA HIS A 177 2.09 5.96 -19.03
C HIS A 177 0.72 5.44 -19.45
N LEU A 178 -0.38 6.05 -18.97
CA LEU A 178 -1.73 5.55 -19.23
C LEU A 178 -2.55 6.45 -20.17
N GLY A 179 -1.98 7.56 -20.63
CA GLY A 179 -2.62 8.47 -21.59
C GLY A 179 -3.65 9.42 -20.99
N PHE A 180 -3.76 9.51 -19.67
CA PHE A 180 -4.68 10.43 -18.97
C PHE A 180 -4.00 11.78 -18.76
N VAL A 181 -3.70 12.49 -19.84
CA VAL A 181 -2.86 13.71 -19.84
C VAL A 181 -3.39 14.85 -18.96
N ASP A 182 -4.69 14.86 -18.66
CA ASP A 182 -5.39 15.86 -17.86
C ASP A 182 -5.76 15.35 -16.44
N ALA A 183 -5.42 14.12 -16.05
CA ALA A 183 -5.66 13.60 -14.70
C ALA A 183 -5.08 14.54 -13.63
N PRO A 184 -5.71 14.77 -12.47
CA PRO A 184 -5.18 15.71 -11.48
C PRO A 184 -3.76 15.32 -11.03
N LEU A 185 -2.82 16.27 -11.09
CA LEU A 185 -1.42 16.07 -10.72
C LEU A 185 -1.16 16.73 -9.37
N TYR A 186 -0.61 15.97 -8.43
CA TYR A 186 -0.28 16.45 -7.09
C TYR A 186 1.24 16.42 -6.87
N THR A 187 1.76 17.42 -6.16
CA THR A 187 3.06 17.23 -5.49
C THR A 187 2.93 16.17 -4.39
N PRO A 188 4.03 15.53 -3.94
CA PRO A 188 3.97 14.57 -2.84
C PRO A 188 3.24 15.12 -1.61
N MET A 189 3.59 16.33 -1.17
CA MET A 189 2.93 17.02 -0.05
C MET A 189 1.42 17.24 -0.27
N GLN A 190 1.01 17.64 -1.48
CA GLN A 190 -0.40 17.80 -1.81
C GLN A 190 -1.15 16.46 -1.81
N ALA A 191 -0.50 15.39 -2.24
CA ALA A 191 -1.07 14.06 -2.22
C ALA A 191 -1.25 13.55 -0.78
N GLY A 192 -0.32 13.86 0.14
CA GLY A 192 -0.47 13.63 1.59
C GLY A 192 -1.70 14.33 2.18
N HIS A 193 -1.82 15.64 1.95
CA HIS A 193 -3.00 16.40 2.36
C HIS A 193 -4.30 15.80 1.79
N LYS A 194 -4.29 15.39 0.51
CA LYS A 194 -5.45 14.77 -0.13
C LYS A 194 -5.78 13.41 0.49
N LEU A 195 -4.77 12.62 0.83
CA LEU A 195 -4.94 11.34 1.49
C LEU A 195 -5.63 11.51 2.85
N VAL A 196 -5.24 12.50 3.65
CA VAL A 196 -5.90 12.84 4.92
C VAL A 196 -7.32 13.36 4.70
N GLU A 197 -7.55 14.21 3.70
CA GLU A 197 -8.89 14.70 3.33
C GLU A 197 -9.84 13.53 3.01
N LEU A 198 -9.40 12.58 2.19
CA LEU A 198 -10.17 11.39 1.81
C LEU A 198 -10.37 10.45 3.00
N ALA A 199 -9.32 10.14 3.75
CA ALA A 199 -9.38 9.26 4.92
C ALA A 199 -10.36 9.76 5.98
N ARG A 200 -10.50 11.09 6.11
CA ARG A 200 -11.44 11.73 7.03
C ARG A 200 -12.92 11.47 6.73
N ARG A 201 -13.25 10.93 5.55
CA ARG A 201 -14.62 10.55 5.16
C ARG A 201 -15.05 9.21 5.76
N TYR A 202 -14.11 8.44 6.34
CA TYR A 202 -14.33 7.09 6.86
C TYR A 202 -13.86 6.93 8.32
N ASP A 203 -14.37 5.91 9.01
CA ASP A 203 -13.82 5.47 10.29
C ASP A 203 -12.53 4.65 10.07
N PHE A 204 -12.47 3.88 8.97
CA PHE A 204 -11.28 3.18 8.49
C PHE A 204 -11.05 3.41 7.00
N ALA A 205 -9.87 3.87 6.62
CA ALA A 205 -9.48 4.01 5.23
C ALA A 205 -8.18 3.25 4.95
N LEU A 206 -8.08 2.67 3.76
CA LEU A 206 -6.87 2.03 3.27
C LEU A 206 -6.44 2.68 1.96
N CYS A 207 -5.15 2.99 1.82
CA CYS A 207 -4.53 3.31 0.55
C CYS A 207 -3.33 2.39 0.32
N SER A 208 -3.29 1.74 -0.84
CA SER A 208 -2.17 0.87 -1.22
C SER A 208 -1.30 1.50 -2.30
N HIS A 209 0.00 1.28 -2.20
CA HIS A 209 1.01 1.70 -3.16
C HIS A 209 1.88 0.51 -3.55
N TRP A 210 2.00 0.22 -4.85
CA TRP A 210 2.72 -0.96 -5.36
C TRP A 210 3.96 -0.61 -6.18
N LEU A 211 4.18 0.66 -6.54
CA LEU A 211 5.28 1.02 -7.44
C LEU A 211 6.64 0.68 -6.83
N THR A 212 6.77 0.74 -5.50
CA THR A 212 7.98 0.36 -4.75
C THR A 212 8.40 -1.09 -5.02
N ASP A 213 7.47 -2.03 -5.16
CA ASP A 213 7.78 -3.42 -5.54
C ASP A 213 8.29 -3.50 -6.99
N THR A 214 7.66 -2.76 -7.89
CA THR A 214 8.08 -2.74 -9.31
C THR A 214 9.47 -2.13 -9.49
N VAL A 215 9.73 -0.98 -8.84
CA VAL A 215 11.04 -0.32 -8.85
C VAL A 215 12.08 -1.17 -8.14
N GLY A 216 11.75 -1.79 -6.99
CA GLY A 216 12.66 -2.70 -6.29
C GLY A 216 13.08 -3.92 -7.12
N HIS A 217 12.22 -4.36 -8.04
CA HIS A 217 12.50 -5.51 -8.91
C HIS A 217 13.21 -5.16 -10.23
N ARG A 218 12.95 -3.98 -10.79
CA ARG A 218 13.34 -3.66 -12.18
C ARG A 218 13.95 -2.28 -12.37
N GLY A 219 13.83 -1.42 -11.36
CA GLY A 219 14.31 -0.05 -11.40
C GLY A 219 15.78 0.07 -11.01
N THR A 220 16.30 1.26 -11.27
CA THR A 220 17.61 1.73 -10.86
C THR A 220 17.59 2.26 -9.43
N LEU A 221 18.77 2.38 -8.81
CA LEU A 221 18.90 3.05 -7.51
C LEU A 221 18.33 4.48 -7.53
N ALA A 222 18.55 5.22 -8.62
CA ALA A 222 18.07 6.59 -8.76
C ALA A 222 16.53 6.67 -8.76
N GLU A 223 15.86 5.76 -9.48
CA GLU A 223 14.39 5.63 -9.44
C GLU A 223 13.90 5.23 -8.05
N GLY A 224 14.62 4.32 -7.37
CA GLY A 224 14.34 3.95 -5.99
C GLY A 224 14.43 5.14 -5.03
N VAL A 225 15.49 5.95 -5.13
CA VAL A 225 15.68 7.16 -4.31
C VAL A 225 14.54 8.15 -4.56
N ALA A 226 14.23 8.46 -5.82
CA ALA A 226 13.15 9.39 -6.16
C ALA A 226 11.78 8.93 -5.63
N LEU A 227 11.51 7.61 -5.66
CA LEU A 227 10.27 7.06 -5.14
C LEU A 227 10.22 7.09 -3.61
N VAL A 228 11.33 6.83 -2.93
CA VAL A 228 11.43 6.93 -1.47
C VAL A 228 11.29 8.38 -1.00
N GLU A 229 11.84 9.35 -1.72
CA GLU A 229 11.64 10.78 -1.44
C GLU A 229 10.21 11.24 -1.73
N THR A 230 9.55 10.65 -2.75
CA THR A 230 8.12 10.84 -2.99
C THR A 230 7.31 10.33 -1.81
N LEU A 231 7.60 9.13 -1.30
CA LEU A 231 6.96 8.58 -0.10
C LEU A 231 7.15 9.50 1.11
N ASP A 232 8.37 9.98 1.37
CA ASP A 232 8.64 10.90 2.47
C ASP A 232 7.79 12.17 2.37
N GLY A 233 7.74 12.75 1.17
CA GLY A 233 6.94 13.95 0.90
C GLY A 233 5.43 13.72 1.02
N VAL A 234 4.92 12.53 0.68
CA VAL A 234 3.51 12.17 0.91
C VAL A 234 3.20 12.05 2.40
N LEU A 235 4.09 11.43 3.18
CA LEU A 235 3.88 11.29 4.62
C LEU A 235 4.06 12.60 5.41
N ALA A 236 4.72 13.59 4.81
CA ALA A 236 4.89 14.92 5.39
C ALA A 236 3.61 15.76 5.36
N GLY A 237 2.69 15.50 4.42
CA GLY A 237 1.41 16.20 4.26
C GLY A 237 0.26 15.53 4.99
#